data_AF-A0A2H0SJE1-F1
#
_entry.id   AF-A0A2H0SJE1-F1
#
_cell.length_a   1.000
_cell.length_b   1.000
_cell.length_c   1.000
_cell.angle_alpha   90.00
_cell.angle_beta   90.00
_cell.angle_gamma   90.00
#
_symmetry.space_group_name_H-M   'P 1'
#
loop_
_entity.id
_entity.type
_entity.pdbx_description
1 polymer ?
#
loop_
_entity_poly.entity_id
_entity_poly.type
_entity_poly.pdbx_seq_one_letter_code
_entity_poly.pdbx_strand_id
1 'polypeptide(L)'
;MSPRTKPPTGNLYLQIWRDPIYVDLLFSHVNAQQWQTLTALAVFINNKGECYPSLSKLKQILGLNSVASVSRRILSLEKVRFKGAPLITVFRKNKKVKKGKLIYSNNTYRINQQIITIFAPHPSLSIDRQLQMEEFEQRKAKLFGPVNAGEQRIDDELTRRSF
;
A
#
# COMPACT_ATOMS: atom_id res chain seq x y z
N MET A 1 15.43 -5.95 38.32
CA MET A 1 14.98 -6.66 37.09
C MET A 1 13.66 -6.04 36.66
N SER A 2 13.66 -5.19 35.64
CA SER A 2 12.42 -4.60 35.11
C SER A 2 11.60 -5.65 34.35
N PRO A 3 10.26 -5.64 34.45
CA PRO A 3 9.43 -6.65 33.81
C PRO A 3 9.49 -6.44 32.29
N ARG A 4 9.78 -7.50 31.54
CA ARG A 4 9.64 -7.53 30.09
C ARG A 4 8.15 -7.46 29.76
N THR A 5 7.62 -6.27 29.56
CA THR A 5 6.32 -6.10 28.93
C THR A 5 6.45 -6.55 27.48
N LYS A 6 5.81 -7.66 27.12
CA LYS A 6 5.56 -7.96 25.70
C LYS A 6 4.70 -6.80 25.16
N PRO A 7 5.09 -6.13 24.05
CA PRO A 7 4.24 -5.09 23.49
C PRO A 7 2.90 -5.73 23.09
N PRO A 8 1.77 -5.01 23.20
CA PRO A 8 0.46 -5.54 22.85
C PRO A 8 0.39 -5.75 21.33
N THR A 9 0.91 -6.87 20.83
CA THR A 9 0.75 -7.34 19.45
C THR A 9 -0.65 -7.94 19.23
N GLY A 10 -1.68 -7.20 19.67
CA GLY A 10 -3.09 -7.57 19.54
C GLY A 10 -3.93 -6.54 18.77
N ASN A 11 -3.39 -5.36 18.44
CA ASN A 11 -4.09 -4.31 17.69
C ASN A 11 -3.17 -3.72 16.61
N LEU A 12 -3.08 -4.41 15.46
CA LEU A 12 -2.32 -3.95 14.30
C LEU A 12 -3.11 -2.83 13.60
N TYR A 13 -2.73 -1.58 13.85
CA TYR A 13 -3.23 -0.42 13.09
C TYR A 13 -2.39 -0.27 11.82
N LEU A 14 -3.01 -0.29 10.64
CA LEU A 14 -2.35 0.10 9.39
C LEU A 14 -2.14 1.62 9.44
N GLN A 15 -0.94 2.06 9.81
CA GLN A 15 -0.55 3.46 9.72
C GLN A 15 -0.01 3.72 8.31
N ILE A 16 -0.57 4.74 7.66
CA ILE A 16 -0.23 5.12 6.28
C ILE A 16 0.33 6.53 6.28
N TRP A 17 1.47 6.74 5.61
CA TRP A 17 1.97 8.09 5.35
C TRP A 17 1.03 8.80 4.38
N ARG A 18 0.58 9.98 4.80
CA ARG A 18 -0.40 10.78 4.07
C ARG A 18 0.17 11.43 2.84
N ASP A 19 1.42 11.90 2.88
CA ASP A 19 2.02 12.68 1.79
C ASP A 19 2.00 11.98 0.42
N PRO A 20 2.39 10.70 0.29
CA PRO A 20 2.25 9.99 -0.98
C PRO A 20 0.81 9.98 -1.53
N ILE A 21 -0.19 9.95 -0.66
CA ILE A 21 -1.60 9.90 -1.06
C ILE A 21 -2.15 11.31 -1.32
N TYR A 22 -1.85 12.26 -0.43
CA TYR A 22 -2.45 13.58 -0.39
C TYR A 22 -1.72 14.60 -1.25
N VAL A 23 -0.39 14.62 -1.16
CA VAL A 23 0.47 15.57 -1.87
C VAL A 23 0.83 15.02 -3.24
N ASP A 24 1.27 13.76 -3.28
CA ASP A 24 1.72 13.13 -4.53
C ASP A 24 0.59 12.40 -5.29
N LEU A 25 -0.64 12.46 -4.76
CA LEU A 25 -1.84 11.92 -5.40
C LEU A 25 -1.73 10.45 -5.82
N LEU A 26 -1.08 9.59 -5.04
CA LEU A 26 -0.89 8.16 -5.37
C LEU A 26 -2.18 7.46 -5.81
N PHE A 27 -3.31 7.76 -5.16
CA PHE A 27 -4.59 7.14 -5.49
C PHE A 27 -5.17 7.55 -6.86
N SER A 28 -4.69 8.62 -7.47
CA SER A 28 -5.01 8.94 -8.87
C SER A 28 -4.33 7.98 -9.86
N HIS A 29 -3.26 7.31 -9.45
CA HIS A 29 -2.49 6.38 -10.29
C HIS A 29 -2.88 4.91 -10.10
N VAL A 30 -3.64 4.59 -9.04
CA VAL A 30 -4.05 3.22 -8.71
C VAL A 30 -5.56 3.10 -8.59
N ASN A 31 -6.13 2.04 -9.15
CA ASN A 31 -7.53 1.68 -8.89
C ASN A 31 -7.69 0.90 -7.58
N ALA A 32 -8.93 0.72 -7.12
CA ALA A 32 -9.24 0.02 -5.88
C ALA A 32 -8.67 -1.41 -5.83
N GLN A 33 -8.70 -2.13 -6.96
CA GLN A 33 -8.18 -3.49 -7.05
C GLN A 33 -6.65 -3.53 -6.91
N GLN A 34 -5.97 -2.57 -7.53
CA GLN A 34 -4.52 -2.40 -7.46
C GLN A 34 -4.09 -2.02 -6.05
N TRP A 35 -4.79 -1.08 -5.41
CA TRP A 35 -4.56 -0.71 -4.01
C TRP A 35 -4.73 -1.90 -3.07
N GLN A 36 -5.84 -2.65 -3.18
CA GLN A 36 -6.06 -3.86 -2.39
C GLN A 36 -4.95 -4.91 -2.59
N THR A 37 -4.45 -5.03 -3.83
CA THR A 37 -3.37 -5.98 -4.14
C THR A 37 -2.04 -5.52 -3.56
N LEU A 38 -1.75 -4.21 -3.60
CA LEU A 38 -0.56 -3.61 -3.01
C LEU A 38 -0.55 -3.79 -1.48
N THR A 39 -1.66 -3.53 -0.80
CA THR A 39 -1.76 -3.71 0.65
C THR A 39 -1.62 -5.19 1.04
N ALA A 40 -2.18 -6.11 0.25
CA ALA A 40 -1.98 -7.55 0.47
C ALA A 40 -0.51 -8.01 0.32
N LEU A 41 0.26 -7.39 -0.59
CA LEU A 41 1.71 -7.62 -0.69
C LEU A 41 2.43 -7.03 0.53
N ALA A 42 2.04 -5.83 0.95
CA ALA A 42 2.68 -5.10 2.03
C ALA A 42 2.60 -5.83 3.39
N VAL A 43 1.61 -6.71 3.60
CA VAL A 43 1.56 -7.59 4.79
C VAL A 43 2.83 -8.45 4.94
N PHE A 44 3.52 -8.75 3.84
CA PHE A 44 4.74 -9.56 3.81
C PHE A 44 6.01 -8.73 3.59
N ILE A 45 5.92 -7.40 3.73
CA ILE A 45 7.03 -6.50 3.48
C ILE A 45 8.10 -6.67 4.56
N ASN A 46 9.36 -6.76 4.15
CA ASN A 46 10.49 -6.60 5.04
C ASN A 46 10.92 -5.11 5.12
N ASN A 47 11.93 -4.82 5.92
CA ASN A 47 12.52 -3.47 6.05
C ASN A 47 13.14 -2.91 4.75
N LYS A 48 13.38 -3.75 3.72
CA LYS A 48 13.91 -3.32 2.41
C LYS A 48 12.81 -3.14 1.35
N GLY A 49 11.55 -3.38 1.70
CA GLY A 49 10.43 -3.27 0.76
C GLY A 49 10.24 -4.53 -0.09
N GLU A 50 10.87 -5.64 0.29
CA GLU A 50 10.76 -6.92 -0.41
C GLU A 50 9.64 -7.75 0.21
N CYS A 51 8.86 -8.41 -0.63
CA CYS A 51 7.74 -9.25 -0.24
C CYS A 51 7.92 -10.66 -0.81
N TYR A 52 7.63 -11.68 0.01
CA TYR A 52 7.81 -13.09 -0.37
C TYR A 52 6.55 -13.97 -0.27
N PRO A 53 5.31 -13.48 -0.55
CA PRO A 53 4.15 -14.36 -0.50
C PRO A 53 4.07 -15.28 -1.73
N SER A 54 3.53 -16.48 -1.52
CA SER A 54 3.08 -17.32 -2.65
C SER A 54 1.80 -16.77 -3.25
N LEU A 55 1.55 -17.07 -4.53
CA LEU A 55 0.28 -16.68 -5.17
C LEU A 55 -0.93 -17.33 -4.49
N SER A 56 -0.79 -18.54 -3.95
CA SER A 56 -1.83 -19.21 -3.17
C SER A 56 -2.14 -18.49 -1.86
N LYS A 57 -1.12 -17.91 -1.19
CA LYS A 57 -1.34 -17.12 0.03
C LYS A 57 -2.03 -15.79 -0.28
N LEU A 58 -1.59 -15.11 -1.35
CA LEU A 58 -2.26 -13.91 -1.84
C LEU A 58 -3.71 -14.20 -2.25
N LYS A 59 -3.98 -15.35 -2.87
CA LYS A 59 -5.33 -15.79 -3.22
C LYS A 59 -6.25 -15.80 -1.99
N GLN A 60 -5.78 -16.41 -0.90
CA GLN A 60 -6.53 -16.51 0.36
C GLN A 60 -6.79 -15.13 0.97
N ILE A 61 -5.77 -14.27 1.05
CA ILE A 61 -5.87 -12.93 1.63
C ILE A 61 -6.81 -12.03 0.82
N LEU A 62 -6.72 -12.11 -0.50
CA LEU A 62 -7.55 -11.32 -1.41
C LEU A 62 -8.97 -11.88 -1.58
N GLY A 63 -9.29 -13.03 -0.97
CA GLY A 63 -10.60 -13.68 -1.11
C GLY A 63 -10.92 -14.08 -2.56
N LEU A 64 -9.91 -14.50 -3.33
CA LEU A 64 -10.08 -14.82 -4.75
C LEU A 64 -10.27 -16.31 -4.99
N ASN A 65 -11.02 -16.64 -6.04
CA ASN A 65 -11.32 -18.04 -6.37
C ASN A 65 -10.14 -18.78 -7.01
N SER A 66 -9.23 -18.07 -7.69
CA SER A 66 -8.14 -18.70 -8.44
C SER A 66 -6.81 -17.96 -8.35
N VAL A 67 -5.72 -18.73 -8.45
CA VAL A 67 -4.35 -18.21 -8.55
C VAL A 67 -4.18 -17.37 -9.82
N ALA A 68 -4.85 -17.73 -10.91
CA ALA A 68 -4.85 -16.95 -12.15
C ALA A 68 -5.37 -15.52 -11.95
N SER A 69 -6.41 -15.34 -11.11
CA SER A 69 -6.91 -14.01 -10.77
C SER A 69 -5.91 -13.18 -9.97
N VAL A 70 -5.13 -13.81 -9.08
CA VAL A 70 -4.00 -13.14 -8.40
C VAL A 70 -2.94 -12.73 -9.41
N SER A 71 -2.52 -13.62 -10.31
CA SER A 71 -1.52 -13.30 -11.33
C SER A 71 -1.95 -12.13 -12.22
N ARG A 72 -3.23 -12.06 -12.62
CA ARG A 72 -3.78 -10.93 -13.38
C ARG A 72 -3.71 -9.62 -12.59
N ARG A 73 -4.03 -9.64 -11.29
CA ARG A 73 -3.93 -8.45 -10.42
C ARG A 73 -2.49 -7.98 -10.26
N ILE A 74 -1.54 -8.90 -10.06
CA ILE A 74 -0.11 -8.60 -9.98
C ILE A 74 0.39 -7.97 -11.29
N LEU A 75 0.03 -8.55 -12.44
CA LEU A 75 0.39 -7.99 -13.76
C LEU A 75 -0.21 -6.59 -13.98
N SER A 76 -1.44 -6.36 -13.51
CA SER A 76 -2.06 -5.03 -13.54
C SER A 76 -1.29 -4.03 -12.66
N LEU A 77 -0.88 -4.44 -11.46
CA LEU A 77 -0.13 -3.60 -10.52
C LEU A 77 1.30 -3.28 -11.03
N GLU A 78 1.95 -4.24 -11.69
CA GLU A 78 3.28 -4.07 -12.31
C GLU A 78 3.30 -3.03 -13.45
N LYS A 79 2.15 -2.79 -14.09
CA LYS A 79 2.00 -1.76 -15.13
C LYS A 79 1.88 -0.35 -14.56
N VAL A 80 1.48 -0.19 -13.30
CA VAL A 80 1.33 1.12 -12.68
C VAL A 80 2.70 1.78 -12.52
N ARG A 81 2.75 3.08 -12.80
CA ARG A 81 3.90 3.94 -12.57
C ARG A 81 3.52 5.03 -11.59
N PHE A 82 4.42 5.32 -10.66
CA PHE A 82 4.30 6.42 -9.72
C PHE A 82 5.65 7.13 -9.66
N LYS A 83 5.65 8.46 -9.83
CA LYS A 83 6.86 9.29 -9.94
C LYS A 83 7.89 8.72 -10.95
N GLY A 84 7.41 8.23 -12.10
CA GLY A 84 8.24 7.66 -13.17
C GLY A 84 8.74 6.23 -12.94
N ALA A 85 8.54 5.64 -11.76
CA ALA A 85 9.02 4.30 -11.41
C ALA A 85 7.87 3.27 -11.30
N PRO A 86 8.13 1.97 -11.57
CA PRO A 86 7.13 0.91 -11.39
C PRO A 86 6.71 0.79 -9.93
N LEU A 87 5.41 0.73 -9.67
CA LEU A 87 4.87 0.65 -8.31
C LEU A 87 5.34 -0.61 -7.57
N ILE A 88 5.41 -1.72 -8.30
CA ILE A 88 6.05 -2.96 -7.87
C ILE A 88 7.00 -3.48 -8.96
N THR A 89 8.05 -4.17 -8.55
CA THR A 89 8.89 -5.00 -9.43
C THR A 89 8.68 -6.47 -9.08
N VAL A 90 8.48 -7.32 -10.09
CA VAL A 90 8.28 -8.76 -9.90
C VAL A 90 9.49 -9.53 -10.38
N PHE A 91 10.17 -10.23 -9.47
CA PHE A 91 11.26 -11.14 -9.76
C PHE A 91 10.71 -12.56 -9.89
N ARG A 92 10.51 -12.99 -11.14
CA ARG A 92 10.07 -14.33 -11.48
C ARG A 92 11.28 -15.25 -11.52
N LYS A 93 11.38 -16.21 -10.60
CA LYS A 93 12.44 -17.21 -10.64
C LYS A 93 12.06 -18.33 -11.62
N ASN A 94 13.01 -18.73 -12.47
CA ASN A 94 12.81 -19.77 -13.49
C ASN A 94 12.62 -21.17 -12.87
N LYS A 95 11.93 -22.03 -13.62
CA LYS A 95 11.76 -23.45 -13.29
C LYS A 95 13.13 -24.10 -13.10
N LYS A 96 13.37 -24.71 -11.94
CA LYS A 96 14.55 -25.56 -11.77
C LYS A 96 14.18 -27.00 -12.11
N VAL A 97 14.95 -27.62 -12.98
CA VAL A 97 14.87 -29.08 -13.20
C VAL A 97 15.70 -29.74 -12.09
N LYS A 98 15.03 -30.46 -11.19
CA LYS A 98 15.71 -31.31 -10.20
C LYS A 98 15.25 -32.74 -10.43
N LYS A 99 16.16 -33.63 -10.82
CA LYS A 99 15.87 -35.05 -11.13
C LYS A 99 14.71 -35.21 -12.13
N GLY A 100 14.74 -34.46 -13.25
CA GLY A 100 13.72 -34.54 -14.30
C GLY A 100 12.35 -33.92 -13.95
N LYS A 101 12.13 -33.44 -12.72
CA LYS A 101 10.89 -32.74 -12.33
C LYS A 101 11.07 -31.23 -12.35
N LEU A 102 10.10 -30.53 -12.94
CA LEU A 102 10.01 -29.07 -12.92
C LEU A 102 9.56 -28.60 -11.53
N ILE A 103 10.42 -27.88 -10.82
CA ILE A 103 10.08 -27.22 -9.56
C ILE A 103 9.76 -25.77 -9.86
N TYR A 104 8.53 -25.36 -9.49
CA TYR A 104 8.11 -23.96 -9.51
C TYR A 104 8.70 -23.24 -8.30
N SER A 105 9.46 -22.18 -8.55
CA SER A 105 9.92 -21.27 -7.51
C SER A 105 8.92 -20.15 -7.27
N ASN A 106 8.80 -19.71 -6.01
CA ASN A 106 7.98 -18.55 -5.67
C ASN A 106 8.54 -17.28 -6.29
N ASN A 107 7.64 -16.41 -6.76
CA ASN A 107 7.98 -15.04 -7.14
C ASN A 107 8.44 -14.25 -5.91
N THR A 108 9.30 -13.28 -6.15
CA THR A 108 9.64 -12.25 -5.16
C THR A 108 9.16 -10.91 -5.68
N TYR A 109 8.68 -10.05 -4.81
CA TYR A 109 8.16 -8.73 -5.16
C TYR A 109 8.98 -7.66 -4.44
N ARG A 110 9.12 -6.49 -5.06
CA ARG A 110 9.69 -5.32 -4.41
C ARG A 110 8.79 -4.12 -4.63
N ILE A 111 8.37 -3.48 -3.54
CA ILE A 111 7.60 -2.25 -3.56
C ILE A 111 8.53 -1.08 -3.90
N ASN A 112 8.02 -0.11 -4.66
CA ASN A 112 8.76 1.13 -4.96
C ASN A 112 9.20 1.81 -3.66
N GLN A 113 10.49 2.13 -3.56
CA GLN A 113 11.08 2.76 -2.37
C GLN A 113 10.49 4.15 -2.07
N GLN A 114 9.94 4.85 -3.07
CA GLN A 114 9.27 6.13 -2.86
C GLN A 114 7.95 6.02 -2.10
N ILE A 115 7.38 4.82 -2.01
CA ILE A 115 6.12 4.55 -1.30
C ILE A 115 6.28 3.50 -0.20
N ILE A 116 7.50 3.00 0.05
CA ILE A 116 7.74 2.01 1.12
C ILE A 116 7.34 2.57 2.48
N THR A 117 7.51 3.88 2.67
CA THR A 117 7.17 4.60 3.89
C THR A 117 5.72 4.36 4.26
N ILE A 118 4.79 4.30 3.30
CA ILE A 118 3.36 3.98 3.52
C ILE A 118 3.16 2.76 4.41
N PHE A 119 4.05 1.77 4.33
CA PHE A 119 3.96 0.51 5.08
C PHE A 119 5.05 0.37 6.16
N ALA A 120 5.89 1.39 6.35
CA ALA A 120 6.95 1.37 7.34
C ALA A 120 6.37 1.53 8.76
N PRO A 121 6.83 0.73 9.74
CA PRO A 121 6.41 0.87 11.12
C PRO A 121 6.81 2.25 11.66
N HIS A 122 5.87 2.96 12.27
CA HIS A 122 6.14 4.24 12.93
C HIS A 122 6.68 4.00 14.34
N PRO A 123 7.73 4.70 14.79
CA PRO A 123 8.04 4.81 16.21
C PRO A 123 6.96 5.68 16.85
N SER A 124 5.83 5.11 17.27
CA SER A 124 4.73 5.91 17.80
C SER A 124 5.00 6.33 19.24
N LEU A 125 5.71 7.45 19.43
CA LEU A 125 5.60 8.24 20.65
C LEU A 125 4.47 9.26 20.45
N SER A 126 3.64 9.47 21.47
CA SER A 126 2.42 10.30 21.40
C SER A 126 2.70 11.76 21.00
N ILE A 127 3.88 12.28 21.35
CA ILE A 127 4.32 13.65 21.08
C ILE A 127 4.60 13.87 19.59
N ASP A 128 5.16 12.89 18.88
CA ASP A 128 5.46 13.00 17.45
C ASP A 128 4.21 13.16 16.59
N ARG A 129 3.07 12.63 17.05
CA ARG A 129 1.81 12.67 16.27
C ARG A 129 1.20 14.06 16.19
N GLN A 130 1.23 14.86 17.26
CA GLN A 130 0.66 16.20 17.27
C GLN A 130 1.45 17.15 16.37
N LEU A 131 2.78 17.13 16.48
CA LEU A 131 3.68 17.89 15.62
C LEU A 131 3.51 17.53 14.14
N GLN A 132 3.41 16.22 13.82
CA GLN A 132 3.13 15.76 12.45
C GLN A 132 1.75 16.19 11.93
N MET A 133 0.75 16.36 12.79
CA MET A 133 -0.57 16.87 12.40
C MET A 133 -0.53 18.37 12.12
N GLU A 134 0.15 19.15 12.96
CA GLU A 134 0.31 20.59 12.77
C GLU A 134 1.10 20.92 11.50
N GLU A 135 2.23 20.22 11.26
CA GLU A 135 3.02 20.39 10.04
C GLU A 135 2.20 20.05 8.79
N PHE A 136 1.38 18.99 8.85
CA PHE A 136 0.51 18.61 7.75
C PHE A 136 -0.55 19.68 7.44
N GLU A 137 -1.24 20.23 8.43
CA GLU A 137 -2.25 21.28 8.21
C GLU A 137 -1.60 22.55 7.61
N GLN A 138 -0.38 22.90 8.02
CA GLN A 138 0.38 23.99 7.41
C GLN A 138 0.72 23.71 5.94
N ARG A 139 1.17 22.49 5.61
CA ARG A 139 1.46 22.08 4.22
C ARG A 139 0.20 22.05 3.37
N LYS A 140 -0.91 21.55 3.90
CA LYS A 140 -2.22 21.52 3.25
C LYS A 140 -2.72 22.93 2.93
N ALA A 141 -2.66 23.85 3.88
CA ALA A 141 -3.04 25.25 3.68
C ALA A 141 -2.20 25.93 2.59
N LYS A 142 -0.91 25.54 2.44
CA LYS A 142 -0.05 26.01 1.36
C LYS A 142 -0.39 25.41 -0.01
N LEU A 143 -0.77 24.14 -0.05
CA LEU A 143 -1.05 23.42 -1.30
C LEU A 143 -2.41 23.79 -1.91
N PHE A 144 -3.42 24.02 -1.09
CA PHE A 144 -4.80 24.23 -1.55
C PHE A 144 -5.32 25.66 -1.28
N GLY A 145 -4.49 26.54 -0.71
CA GLY A 145 -4.94 27.84 -0.20
C GLY A 145 -5.89 27.70 0.99
N PRO A 146 -6.36 28.81 1.58
CA PRO A 146 -7.47 28.74 2.52
C PRO A 146 -8.69 28.20 1.76
N VAL A 147 -9.16 27.01 2.14
CA VAL A 147 -10.49 26.57 1.75
C VAL A 147 -11.45 27.56 2.38
N ASN A 148 -11.99 28.48 1.59
CA ASN A 148 -13.06 29.34 2.04
C ASN A 148 -14.18 28.43 2.53
N ALA A 149 -14.43 28.42 3.83
CA ALA A 149 -15.46 27.60 4.48
C ALA A 149 -16.91 27.98 4.06
N GLY A 150 -17.08 28.68 2.94
CA GLY A 150 -18.33 29.15 2.38
C GLY A 150 -18.65 28.65 0.97
N GLU A 151 -17.79 27.85 0.32
CA GLU A 151 -18.22 27.11 -0.88
C GLU A 151 -19.09 25.92 -0.43
N GLN A 152 -20.39 26.20 -0.27
CA GLN A 152 -21.41 25.16 -0.27
C GLN A 152 -21.16 24.27 -1.48
N ARG A 153 -20.94 22.97 -1.25
CA ARG A 153 -20.85 21.96 -2.30
C ARG A 153 -22.16 21.91 -3.08
N ILE A 154 -22.24 22.66 -4.17
CA ILE A 154 -23.35 22.56 -5.15
C ILE A 154 -23.30 21.18 -5.85
N ASP A 155 -22.15 20.51 -5.83
CA ASP A 155 -21.92 19.22 -6.50
C ASP A 155 -22.67 18.02 -5.90
N ASP A 156 -23.08 18.09 -4.63
CA ASP A 156 -23.77 16.99 -3.93
C ASP A 156 -25.27 16.88 -4.30
N GLU A 157 -25.87 17.92 -4.89
CA GLU A 157 -27.29 17.88 -5.33
C GLU A 157 -27.46 17.20 -6.71
N LEU A 158 -26.46 17.28 -7.58
CA LEU A 158 -26.53 16.68 -8.93
C LEU A 158 -26.31 15.16 -8.91
N THR A 159 -25.63 14.62 -7.90
CA THR A 159 -25.32 13.18 -7.81
C THR A 159 -26.40 12.35 -7.11
N ARG A 160 -27.39 12.98 -6.46
CA ARG A 160 -28.51 12.26 -5.81
C ARG A 160 -29.68 11.92 -6.73
N ARG A 161 -29.72 12.41 -7.97
CA ARG A 161 -30.84 12.19 -8.91
C ARG A 161 -30.67 11.03 -9.90
N SER A 162 -29.68 10.17 -9.72
CA SER A 162 -29.46 9.02 -10.62
C SER A 162 -29.31 7.71 -9.86
N PHE A 163 -30.35 7.28 -9.15
CA PHE A 163 -30.64 5.89 -8.82
C PHE A 163 -32.14 5.67 -8.76
#